data_AF-A0A4U0TZ86-F1
#
_entry.id   AF-A0A4U0TZ86-F1
#
_cell.length_a   1.000
_cell.length_b   1.000
_cell.length_c   1.000
_cell.angle_alpha   90.00
_cell.angle_beta   90.00
_cell.angle_gamma   90.00
#
_symmetry.space_group_name_H-M   'P 1'
#
loop_
_entity.id
_entity.type
_entity.pdbx_description
1 polymer ?
#
loop_
_entity_poly.entity_id
_entity_poly.type
_entity_poly.pdbx_seq_one_letter_code
_entity_poly.pdbx_strand_id
1 'polypeptide(L)'
;MAMWGLLFAQDKGPGYLSNSTEAQRIEDLLSFYGLTKWGFVVYRCTYGDDERWAQFMARLNTHRDAVLRAFYHKPELVESYDWNVHEDPSLEGATKDEVRRRFRQWVTTTSQMEIPGGLEDFKKAAIMRENPRYNYCVHVDLDAMDSVMQQPAGAIGLDCPVSGYVNLVRADRGWDLPDFDRFDWASHESLKAAEAEKQERNEEEDGDEYEDEEEYEDEDEYEDEYDKGEPEIEGSRLTDVGWLMVCAGSLVPETFAALIRSFVWDIKYRRPPKVMEL
;
A
#
# COMPACT_ATOMS: atom_id res chain seq x y z
N MET A 1 -16.63 24.09 -6.22
CA MET A 1 -15.75 24.47 -5.09
C MET A 1 -14.92 23.25 -4.76
N ALA A 2 -13.60 23.37 -4.82
CA ALA A 2 -12.71 22.24 -5.05
C ALA A 2 -12.65 21.28 -3.85
N MET A 3 -13.03 20.02 -4.09
CA MET A 3 -13.29 18.95 -3.11
C MET A 3 -11.98 18.23 -2.69
N TRP A 4 -10.99 18.98 -2.21
CA TRP A 4 -9.62 18.48 -1.97
C TRP A 4 -9.25 18.33 -0.48
N GLY A 5 -10.20 18.37 0.46
CA GLY A 5 -9.99 18.09 1.89
C GLY A 5 -10.47 16.69 2.32
N LEU A 6 -9.89 16.14 3.41
CA LEU A 6 -10.41 14.94 4.07
C LEU A 6 -11.87 15.19 4.44
N LEU A 7 -12.79 14.37 3.94
CA LEU A 7 -14.22 14.63 4.11
C LEU A 7 -14.59 14.74 5.60
N PHE A 8 -14.03 13.86 6.44
CA PHE A 8 -14.27 13.88 7.88
C PHE A 8 -13.62 15.06 8.63
N ALA A 9 -12.70 15.79 7.98
CA ALA A 9 -11.97 16.91 8.59
C ALA A 9 -12.27 18.26 7.93
N GLN A 10 -13.28 18.35 7.06
CA GLN A 10 -13.62 19.60 6.35
C GLN A 10 -14.00 20.74 7.31
N ASP A 11 -14.55 20.42 8.47
CA ASP A 11 -14.95 21.36 9.51
C ASP A 11 -13.86 21.62 10.56
N LYS A 12 -12.78 20.83 10.58
CA LYS A 12 -11.70 20.89 11.59
C LYS A 12 -10.63 21.96 11.30
N GLY A 13 -10.74 22.68 10.17
CA GLY A 13 -9.84 23.75 9.77
C GLY A 13 -8.50 23.29 9.17
N PRO A 14 -7.70 24.21 8.59
CA PRO A 14 -6.54 23.88 7.75
C PRO A 14 -5.34 23.29 8.51
N GLY A 15 -5.29 23.43 9.84
CA GLY A 15 -4.20 22.90 10.68
C GLY A 15 -4.49 21.54 11.30
N TYR A 16 -5.65 20.92 11.03
CA TYR A 16 -6.07 19.70 11.69
C TYR A 16 -5.01 18.59 11.61
N LEU A 17 -4.53 18.28 10.39
CA LEU A 17 -3.56 17.21 10.17
C LEU A 17 -2.23 17.40 10.92
N SER A 18 -1.81 18.65 11.11
CA SER A 18 -0.56 18.98 11.82
C SER A 18 -0.72 19.03 13.35
N ASN A 19 -1.94 19.25 13.84
CA ASN A 19 -2.22 19.47 15.26
C ASN A 19 -2.88 18.26 15.94
N SER A 20 -3.46 17.34 15.18
CA SER A 20 -4.06 16.10 15.68
C SER A 20 -3.00 15.01 15.84
N THR A 21 -3.11 14.19 16.88
CA THR A 21 -2.35 12.94 16.98
C THR A 21 -2.87 11.89 16.00
N GLU A 22 -2.07 10.86 15.73
CA GLU A 22 -2.41 9.71 14.88
C GLU A 22 -3.70 9.04 15.35
N ALA A 23 -3.77 8.78 16.66
CA ALA A 23 -4.94 8.19 17.28
C ALA A 23 -6.19 9.07 17.14
N GLN A 24 -6.06 10.40 17.31
CA GLN A 24 -7.19 11.32 17.14
C GLN A 24 -7.73 11.29 15.70
N ARG A 25 -6.85 11.20 14.69
CA ARG A 25 -7.28 11.06 13.28
C ARG A 25 -8.06 9.78 13.03
N ILE A 26 -7.64 8.68 13.66
CA ILE A 26 -8.34 7.40 13.57
C ILE A 26 -9.72 7.52 14.24
N GLU A 27 -9.81 8.06 15.45
CA GLU A 27 -11.09 8.24 16.14
C GLU A 27 -12.06 9.13 15.38
N ASP A 28 -11.59 10.26 14.85
CA ASP A 28 -12.41 11.15 14.03
C ASP A 28 -12.90 10.46 12.75
N LEU A 29 -12.04 9.66 12.09
CA LEU A 29 -12.42 8.83 10.95
C LEU A 29 -13.54 7.84 11.32
N LEU A 30 -13.36 7.09 12.41
CA LEU A 30 -14.34 6.08 12.84
C LEU A 30 -15.66 6.72 13.24
N SER A 31 -15.62 7.81 14.00
CA SER A 31 -16.80 8.56 14.43
C SER A 31 -17.57 9.14 13.25
N PHE A 32 -16.89 9.76 12.29
CA PHE A 32 -17.53 10.41 11.15
C PHE A 32 -18.26 9.43 10.21
N TYR A 33 -17.66 8.25 9.99
CA TYR A 33 -18.21 7.21 9.12
C TYR A 33 -19.06 6.17 9.87
N GLY A 34 -19.13 6.22 11.20
CA GLY A 34 -19.86 5.27 12.03
C GLY A 34 -19.27 3.86 12.02
N LEU A 35 -17.94 3.76 11.92
CA LEU A 35 -17.22 2.49 11.83
C LEU A 35 -16.94 1.91 13.22
N THR A 36 -17.09 0.60 13.34
CA THR A 36 -16.82 -0.14 14.58
C THR A 36 -15.45 -0.81 14.59
N LYS A 37 -14.81 -0.89 13.42
CA LYS A 37 -13.54 -1.58 13.21
C LYS A 37 -12.55 -0.72 12.45
N TRP A 38 -11.28 -0.93 12.74
CA TRP A 38 -10.15 -0.34 12.01
C TRP A 38 -8.94 -1.26 12.06
N GLY A 39 -7.91 -0.95 11.29
CA GLY A 39 -6.72 -1.79 11.14
C GLY A 39 -6.59 -2.37 9.74
N PHE A 40 -5.43 -2.98 9.48
CA PHE A 40 -5.12 -3.58 8.19
C PHE A 40 -5.70 -4.97 8.05
N VAL A 41 -5.90 -5.41 6.80
CA VAL A 41 -6.17 -6.80 6.46
C VAL A 41 -4.83 -7.50 6.20
N VAL A 42 -4.58 -8.59 6.91
CA VAL A 42 -3.31 -9.33 6.84
C VAL A 42 -3.49 -10.63 6.05
N TYR A 43 -2.61 -10.88 5.09
CA TYR A 43 -2.54 -12.10 4.32
C TYR A 43 -1.31 -12.91 4.73
N ARG A 44 -1.54 -14.08 5.33
CA ARG A 44 -0.50 -15.05 5.63
C ARG A 44 -0.14 -15.78 4.34
N CYS A 45 1.11 -15.65 3.89
CA CYS A 45 1.60 -16.26 2.65
C CYS A 45 2.68 -17.31 2.89
N THR A 46 2.84 -17.76 4.14
CA THR A 46 3.76 -18.83 4.56
C THR A 46 3.12 -19.71 5.63
N TYR A 47 3.08 -21.02 5.38
CA TYR A 47 2.39 -22.02 6.20
C TYR A 47 3.33 -23.10 6.74
N GLY A 48 4.64 -22.93 6.61
CA GLY A 48 5.63 -23.91 7.05
C GLY A 48 5.73 -24.08 8.57
N ASP A 49 5.28 -23.09 9.37
CA ASP A 49 5.38 -23.12 10.83
C ASP A 49 4.27 -22.27 11.50
N ASP A 50 3.22 -22.95 11.98
CA ASP A 50 2.08 -22.32 12.66
C ASP A 50 2.43 -21.73 14.02
N GLU A 51 3.36 -22.36 14.76
CA GLU A 51 3.78 -21.85 16.07
C GLU A 51 4.54 -20.54 15.91
N ARG A 52 5.40 -20.48 14.90
CA ARG A 52 6.14 -19.26 14.55
C ARG A 52 5.22 -18.16 14.05
N TRP A 53 4.21 -18.49 13.25
CA TRP A 53 3.17 -17.54 12.87
C TRP A 53 2.40 -16.99 14.08
N ALA A 54 2.01 -17.85 15.02
CA ALA A 54 1.34 -17.42 16.25
C ALA A 54 2.23 -16.48 17.09
N GLN A 55 3.54 -16.74 17.17
CA GLN A 55 4.49 -15.86 17.83
C GLN A 55 4.66 -14.52 17.11
N PHE A 56 4.68 -14.52 15.77
CA PHE A 56 4.71 -13.31 14.96
C PHE A 56 3.48 -12.41 15.26
N MET A 57 2.28 -12.98 15.21
CA MET A 57 1.05 -12.24 15.54
C MET A 57 1.01 -11.78 17.00
N ALA A 58 1.56 -12.58 17.92
CA ALA A 58 1.67 -12.18 19.33
C ALA A 58 2.58 -10.95 19.51
N ARG A 59 3.69 -10.86 18.76
CA ARG A 59 4.57 -9.68 18.78
C ARG A 59 3.84 -8.42 18.28
N LEU A 60 3.15 -8.50 17.15
CA LEU A 60 2.38 -7.37 16.60
C LEU A 60 1.30 -6.90 17.57
N ASN A 61 0.54 -7.84 18.16
CA ASN A 61 -0.50 -7.52 19.13
C ASN A 61 0.06 -6.89 20.42
N THR A 62 1.16 -7.43 20.94
CA THR A 62 1.80 -6.89 22.15
C THR A 62 2.28 -5.46 21.93
N HIS A 63 2.92 -5.21 20.80
CA HIS A 63 3.40 -3.87 20.45
C HIS A 63 2.24 -2.88 20.24
N ARG A 64 1.23 -3.26 19.46
CA ARG A 64 0.00 -2.49 19.27
C ARG A 64 -0.62 -2.08 20.61
N ASP A 65 -0.78 -3.04 21.51
CA ASP A 65 -1.39 -2.80 22.82
C ASP A 65 -0.54 -1.86 23.68
N ALA A 66 0.78 -2.03 23.66
CA ALA A 66 1.72 -1.17 24.36
C ALA A 66 1.64 0.28 23.84
N VAL A 67 1.72 0.49 22.53
CA VAL A 67 1.69 1.83 21.92
C VAL A 67 0.33 2.51 22.18
N LEU A 68 -0.78 1.83 21.88
CA LEU A 68 -2.10 2.45 22.02
C LEU A 68 -2.47 2.72 23.49
N ARG A 69 -2.16 1.82 24.43
CA ARG A 69 -2.52 2.01 25.85
C ARG A 69 -1.53 2.91 26.59
N ALA A 70 -0.22 2.71 26.39
CA ALA A 70 0.80 3.38 27.19
C ALA A 70 1.22 4.74 26.60
N PHE A 71 1.31 4.86 25.27
CA PHE A 71 1.75 6.11 24.63
C PHE A 71 0.58 7.01 24.24
N TYR A 72 -0.42 6.47 23.55
CA TYR A 72 -1.58 7.27 23.10
C TYR A 72 -2.68 7.39 24.15
N HIS A 73 -2.69 6.54 25.18
CA HIS A 73 -3.75 6.46 26.20
C HIS A 73 -5.15 6.21 25.62
N LYS A 74 -5.23 5.33 24.62
CA LYS A 74 -6.44 5.00 23.84
C LYS A 74 -6.79 3.50 23.88
N PRO A 75 -7.25 2.97 25.03
CA PRO A 75 -7.66 1.56 25.15
C PRO A 75 -8.83 1.17 24.21
N GLU A 76 -9.74 2.09 23.91
CA GLU A 76 -10.87 1.94 22.99
C GLU A 76 -10.43 1.64 21.55
N LEU A 77 -9.29 2.18 21.14
CA LEU A 77 -8.70 1.90 19.83
C LEU A 77 -8.12 0.48 19.77
N VAL A 78 -7.66 -0.07 20.89
CA VAL A 78 -7.24 -1.49 20.95
C VAL A 78 -8.44 -2.41 20.76
N GLU A 79 -9.56 -2.10 21.42
CA GLU A 79 -10.76 -2.94 21.40
C GLU A 79 -11.45 -2.97 20.03
N SER A 80 -11.34 -1.87 19.27
CA SER A 80 -11.88 -1.77 17.91
C SER A 80 -10.90 -2.19 16.82
N TYR A 81 -9.65 -2.53 17.16
CA TYR A 81 -8.66 -2.96 16.18
C TYR A 81 -8.93 -4.39 15.68
N ASP A 82 -8.96 -4.56 14.36
CA ASP A 82 -9.17 -5.84 13.68
C ASP A 82 -8.13 -6.07 12.57
N TRP A 83 -7.21 -7.01 12.80
CA TRP A 83 -6.21 -7.46 11.81
C TRP A 83 -6.81 -8.22 10.63
N ASN A 84 -8.06 -8.70 10.74
CA ASN A 84 -8.76 -9.47 9.72
C ASN A 84 -7.83 -10.41 8.94
N VAL A 85 -7.28 -11.40 9.64
CA VAL A 85 -6.23 -12.26 9.10
C VAL A 85 -6.84 -13.29 8.14
N HIS A 86 -6.34 -13.32 6.92
CA HIS A 86 -6.66 -14.32 5.90
C HIS A 86 -5.61 -15.43 5.89
N GLU A 87 -6.03 -16.63 6.30
CA GLU A 87 -5.20 -17.83 6.41
C GLU A 87 -5.69 -18.98 5.50
N ASP A 88 -5.86 -18.68 4.21
CA ASP A 88 -6.21 -19.68 3.19
C ASP A 88 -4.94 -20.41 2.71
N PRO A 89 -4.82 -21.75 2.80
CA PRO A 89 -3.66 -22.50 2.32
C PRO A 89 -3.27 -22.23 0.85
N SER A 90 -4.20 -21.77 0.01
CA SER A 90 -3.91 -21.34 -1.37
C SER A 90 -3.13 -20.02 -1.47
N LEU A 91 -2.79 -19.41 -0.33
CA LEU A 91 -1.89 -18.26 -0.21
C LEU A 91 -0.43 -18.65 -0.01
N GLU A 92 -0.08 -19.93 0.15
CA GLU A 92 1.33 -20.34 0.25
C GLU A 92 2.13 -19.85 -0.96
N GLY A 93 3.14 -19.01 -0.71
CA GLY A 93 3.95 -18.40 -1.76
C GLY A 93 3.20 -17.45 -2.69
N ALA A 94 2.02 -16.94 -2.30
CA ALA A 94 1.29 -15.96 -3.09
C ALA A 94 2.12 -14.69 -3.28
N THR A 95 2.09 -14.12 -4.48
CA THR A 95 2.75 -12.85 -4.78
C THR A 95 1.95 -11.68 -4.20
N LYS A 96 2.57 -10.50 -4.16
CA LYS A 96 1.93 -9.26 -3.68
C LYS A 96 0.80 -8.83 -4.63
N ASP A 97 0.90 -9.16 -5.91
CA ASP A 97 -0.13 -8.94 -6.92
C ASP A 97 -1.34 -9.88 -6.74
N GLU A 98 -1.12 -11.17 -6.47
CA GLU A 98 -2.18 -12.11 -6.10
C GLU A 98 -2.89 -11.67 -4.81
N VAL A 99 -2.15 -11.23 -3.79
CA VAL A 99 -2.75 -10.69 -2.57
C VAL A 99 -3.54 -9.41 -2.86
N ARG A 100 -3.04 -8.52 -3.73
CA ARG A 100 -3.78 -7.32 -4.16
C ARG A 100 -5.12 -7.68 -4.81
N ARG A 101 -5.16 -8.71 -5.68
CA ARG A 101 -6.40 -9.20 -6.29
C ARG A 101 -7.39 -9.71 -5.25
N ARG A 102 -6.95 -10.60 -4.36
CA ARG A 102 -7.78 -11.16 -3.28
C ARG A 102 -8.30 -10.07 -2.35
N PHE A 103 -7.47 -9.09 -2.02
CA PHE A 103 -7.87 -7.94 -1.23
C PHE A 103 -8.94 -7.09 -1.93
N ARG A 104 -8.79 -6.77 -3.22
CA ARG A 104 -9.82 -6.01 -3.97
C ARG A 104 -11.17 -6.74 -4.02
N GLN A 105 -11.14 -8.07 -4.14
CA GLN A 105 -12.34 -8.90 -4.06
C GLN A 105 -12.97 -8.86 -2.66
N TRP A 106 -12.13 -8.97 -1.62
CA TRP A 106 -12.56 -8.81 -0.23
C TRP A 106 -13.19 -7.44 0.02
N VAL A 107 -12.58 -6.36 -0.45
CA VAL A 107 -13.11 -4.99 -0.32
C VAL A 107 -14.49 -4.90 -0.96
N THR A 108 -14.70 -5.48 -2.15
CA THR A 108 -16.00 -5.42 -2.85
C THR A 108 -17.10 -6.18 -2.11
N THR A 109 -16.74 -7.28 -1.43
CA THR A 109 -17.67 -8.18 -0.75
C THR A 109 -17.95 -7.74 0.69
N THR A 110 -16.90 -7.44 1.45
CA THR A 110 -16.95 -7.23 2.92
C THR A 110 -17.21 -5.77 3.29
N SER A 111 -16.82 -4.79 2.46
CA SER A 111 -17.12 -3.37 2.74
C SER A 111 -18.63 -3.13 2.91
N GLN A 112 -19.47 -3.89 2.20
CA GLN A 112 -20.93 -3.80 2.34
C GLN A 112 -21.44 -4.21 3.72
N MET A 113 -20.69 -5.04 4.45
CA MET A 113 -21.05 -5.53 5.79
C MET A 113 -20.45 -4.65 6.89
N GLU A 114 -19.22 -4.15 6.70
CA GLU A 114 -18.53 -3.32 7.70
C GLU A 114 -18.97 -1.85 7.67
N ILE A 115 -19.44 -1.35 6.52
CA ILE A 115 -19.92 0.02 6.38
C ILE A 115 -21.40 0.10 6.75
N PRO A 116 -21.82 1.05 7.61
CA PRO A 116 -23.23 1.23 7.95
C PRO A 116 -24.12 1.41 6.71
N GLY A 117 -25.16 0.59 6.57
CA GLY A 117 -26.04 0.61 5.38
C GLY A 117 -26.77 1.95 5.15
N GLY A 118 -27.01 2.73 6.21
CA GLY A 118 -27.63 4.05 6.16
C GLY A 118 -26.69 5.22 5.88
N LEU A 119 -25.41 4.95 5.55
CA LEU A 119 -24.44 5.99 5.26
C LEU A 119 -24.79 6.71 3.93
N GLU A 120 -24.66 8.04 3.90
CA GLU A 120 -24.90 8.87 2.72
C GLU A 120 -23.96 8.48 1.56
N ASP A 121 -24.44 8.53 0.32
CA ASP A 121 -23.68 8.01 -0.83
C ASP A 121 -22.34 8.71 -1.05
N PHE A 122 -22.26 10.02 -0.80
CA PHE A 122 -20.98 10.75 -0.88
C PHE A 122 -19.98 10.30 0.20
N LYS A 123 -20.46 9.93 1.39
CA LYS A 123 -19.62 9.34 2.44
C LYS A 123 -19.19 7.92 2.09
N LYS A 124 -20.06 7.13 1.45
CA LYS A 124 -19.70 5.80 0.91
C LYS A 124 -18.62 5.86 -0.17
N ALA A 125 -18.64 6.90 -1.02
CA ALA A 125 -17.56 7.10 -1.98
C ALA A 125 -16.26 7.55 -1.29
N ALA A 126 -16.36 8.47 -0.33
CA ALA A 126 -15.19 9.02 0.36
C ALA A 126 -14.50 8.02 1.29
N ILE A 127 -15.23 7.20 2.04
CA ILE A 127 -14.65 6.18 2.93
C ILE A 127 -13.73 5.21 2.17
N MET A 128 -14.12 4.81 0.96
CA MET A 128 -13.33 3.92 0.10
C MET A 128 -12.06 4.58 -0.43
N ARG A 129 -11.95 5.91 -0.36
CA ARG A 129 -10.76 6.66 -0.76
C ARG A 129 -9.91 7.07 0.45
N GLU A 130 -10.54 7.31 1.59
CA GLU A 130 -9.90 7.90 2.77
C GLU A 130 -9.45 6.88 3.79
N ASN A 131 -10.05 5.69 3.83
CA ASN A 131 -9.78 4.70 4.86
C ASN A 131 -8.73 3.66 4.41
N PRO A 132 -7.56 3.60 5.08
CA PRO A 132 -6.49 2.65 4.74
C PRO A 132 -6.93 1.19 4.73
N ARG A 133 -7.90 0.81 5.56
CA ARG A 133 -8.44 -0.57 5.63
C ARG A 133 -8.95 -1.09 4.29
N TYR A 134 -9.41 -0.19 3.40
CA TYR A 134 -9.93 -0.55 2.08
C TYR A 134 -8.98 -0.24 0.92
N ASN A 135 -7.81 0.35 1.22
CA ASN A 135 -6.84 0.80 0.23
C ASN A 135 -5.51 0.07 0.30
N TYR A 136 -5.17 -0.49 1.45
CA TYR A 136 -3.90 -1.15 1.70
C TYR A 136 -4.11 -2.45 2.47
N CYS A 137 -3.28 -3.43 2.16
CA CYS A 137 -3.23 -4.70 2.90
C CYS A 137 -1.80 -5.08 3.23
N VAL A 138 -1.65 -5.99 4.19
CA VAL A 138 -0.35 -6.47 4.65
C VAL A 138 -0.13 -7.87 4.09
N HIS A 139 0.95 -8.04 3.35
CA HIS A 139 1.44 -9.32 2.85
C HIS A 139 2.60 -9.80 3.74
N VAL A 140 2.47 -11.01 4.29
CA VAL A 140 3.53 -11.63 5.11
C VAL A 140 4.02 -12.91 4.44
N ASP A 141 5.18 -12.81 3.80
CA ASP A 141 5.98 -13.94 3.32
C ASP A 141 6.93 -14.45 4.42
N LEU A 142 7.69 -15.49 4.09
CA LEU A 142 8.72 -16.04 4.95
C LEU A 142 9.74 -14.97 5.38
N ASP A 143 10.21 -14.12 4.46
CA ASP A 143 11.24 -13.11 4.76
C ASP A 143 10.73 -12.03 5.72
N ALA A 144 9.50 -11.54 5.54
CA ALA A 144 8.88 -10.61 6.48
C ALA A 144 8.66 -11.25 7.87
N MET A 145 8.18 -12.49 7.91
CA MET A 145 8.01 -13.22 9.17
C MET A 145 9.36 -13.41 9.88
N ASP A 146 10.39 -13.83 9.13
CA ASP A 146 11.75 -14.01 9.62
C ASP A 146 12.35 -12.72 10.18
N SER A 147 12.17 -11.60 9.46
CA SER A 147 12.67 -10.29 9.85
C SER A 147 12.18 -9.86 11.24
N VAL A 148 10.88 -10.02 11.49
CA VAL A 148 10.25 -9.70 12.78
C VAL A 148 10.63 -10.70 13.87
N MET A 149 10.84 -11.96 13.51
CA MET A 149 11.11 -13.04 14.48
C MET A 149 12.57 -13.13 14.94
N GLN A 150 13.53 -12.70 14.11
CA GLN A 150 14.97 -12.70 14.46
C GLN A 150 15.32 -11.79 15.66
N GLN A 151 14.37 -10.96 16.10
CA GLN A 151 14.60 -10.02 17.19
C GLN A 151 14.47 -10.67 18.57
N PRO A 152 15.29 -10.25 19.55
CA PRO A 152 15.25 -10.80 20.90
C PRO A 152 13.91 -10.52 21.58
N ALA A 153 13.32 -11.54 22.21
CA ALA A 153 12.00 -11.55 22.83
C ALA A 153 11.85 -10.66 24.10
N GLY A 154 12.69 -9.65 24.28
CA GLY A 154 12.73 -8.78 25.45
C GLY A 154 12.92 -7.29 25.16
N ALA A 155 13.06 -6.89 23.90
CA ALA A 155 13.11 -5.48 23.49
C ALA A 155 11.70 -4.93 23.22
N ILE A 156 10.71 -5.32 24.04
CA ILE A 156 9.34 -4.81 23.92
C ILE A 156 9.13 -3.81 25.05
N GLY A 157 9.33 -2.55 24.72
CA GLY A 157 9.11 -1.38 25.55
C GLY A 157 9.04 -0.16 24.65
N LEU A 158 8.52 0.97 25.15
CA LEU A 158 8.43 2.24 24.40
C LEU A 158 9.74 2.66 23.72
N ASP A 159 10.89 2.13 24.15
CA ASP A 159 12.22 2.43 23.63
C ASP A 159 12.73 1.47 22.54
N CYS A 160 11.97 0.45 22.15
CA CYS A 160 12.35 -0.51 21.11
C CYS A 160 11.13 -0.89 20.26
N PRO A 161 10.90 -0.24 19.10
CA PRO A 161 9.86 -0.68 18.16
C PRO A 161 10.16 -2.11 17.72
N VAL A 162 9.13 -2.89 17.42
CA VAL A 162 9.31 -4.20 16.74
C VAL A 162 10.22 -3.97 15.53
N SER A 163 11.47 -4.41 15.64
CA SER A 163 12.43 -4.31 14.56
C SER A 163 12.12 -5.39 13.53
N GLY A 164 12.11 -5.01 12.27
CA GLY A 164 11.69 -5.87 11.16
C GLY A 164 10.60 -5.21 10.35
N TYR A 165 10.19 -5.87 9.28
CA TYR A 165 9.28 -5.29 8.31
C TYR A 165 8.13 -6.23 7.96
N VAL A 166 7.08 -5.63 7.44
CA VAL A 166 6.05 -6.32 6.66
C VAL A 166 5.94 -5.67 5.29
N ASN A 167 5.33 -6.37 4.34
CA ASN A 167 5.07 -5.79 3.02
C ASN A 167 3.70 -5.12 3.04
N LEU A 168 3.66 -3.79 2.90
CA LEU A 168 2.43 -3.04 2.72
C LEU A 168 2.12 -2.94 1.23
N VAL A 169 0.99 -3.49 0.80
CA VAL A 169 0.56 -3.53 -0.59
C VAL A 169 -0.51 -2.46 -0.82
N ARG A 170 -0.28 -1.58 -1.80
CA ARG A 170 -1.24 -0.60 -2.28
C ARG A 170 -2.27 -1.29 -3.18
N ALA A 171 -3.54 -1.03 -2.95
CA ALA A 171 -4.64 -1.69 -3.63
C ALA A 171 -5.85 -0.77 -3.87
N ASP A 172 -5.68 0.55 -3.70
CA ASP A 172 -6.74 1.51 -3.91
C ASP A 172 -7.22 1.54 -5.38
N ARG A 173 -8.37 2.19 -5.59
CA ARG A 173 -9.02 2.25 -6.91
C ARG A 173 -8.23 3.01 -7.97
N GLY A 174 -7.28 3.86 -7.59
CA GLY A 174 -6.43 4.60 -8.53
C GLY A 174 -5.15 3.86 -8.93
N TRP A 175 -4.93 2.65 -8.42
CA TRP A 175 -3.85 1.79 -8.90
C TRP A 175 -4.27 1.12 -10.21
N ASP A 176 -3.88 1.75 -11.32
CA ASP A 176 -4.21 1.35 -12.70
C ASP A 176 -3.09 0.57 -13.40
N LEU A 177 -1.97 0.35 -12.72
CA LEU A 177 -0.83 -0.41 -13.26
C LEU A 177 -1.17 -1.90 -13.46
N PRO A 178 -0.55 -2.54 -14.46
CA PRO A 178 -0.89 -3.89 -14.87
C PRO A 178 -0.64 -4.90 -13.75
N ASP A 179 -1.31 -6.02 -13.90
CA ASP A 179 -1.12 -7.20 -13.09
C ASP A 179 0.21 -7.86 -13.50
N PHE A 180 1.28 -7.67 -12.73
CA PHE A 180 2.62 -8.09 -13.10
C PHE A 180 2.77 -9.62 -13.13
N ASP A 181 1.92 -10.37 -12.42
CA ASP A 181 1.89 -11.83 -12.52
C ASP A 181 1.34 -12.32 -13.88
N ARG A 182 0.42 -11.55 -14.47
CA ARG A 182 -0.30 -11.91 -15.71
C ARG A 182 0.15 -11.11 -16.92
N PHE A 183 1.00 -10.11 -16.72
CA PHE A 183 1.53 -9.27 -17.78
C PHE A 183 2.46 -10.10 -18.67
N ASP A 184 2.20 -10.10 -19.98
CA ASP A 184 3.02 -10.82 -20.94
C ASP A 184 4.27 -10.01 -21.27
N TRP A 185 5.27 -10.12 -20.38
CA TRP A 185 6.56 -9.45 -20.51
C TRP A 185 7.26 -9.77 -21.82
N ALA A 186 7.15 -11.01 -22.32
CA ALA A 186 7.82 -11.42 -23.56
C ALA A 186 7.20 -10.72 -24.78
N SER A 187 5.88 -10.62 -24.82
CA SER A 187 5.19 -9.85 -25.87
C SER A 187 5.53 -8.36 -25.77
N HIS A 188 5.59 -7.81 -24.56
CA HIS A 188 5.96 -6.40 -24.34
C HIS A 188 7.38 -6.09 -24.79
N GLU A 189 8.36 -6.91 -24.40
CA GLU A 189 9.76 -6.77 -24.82
C GLU A 189 9.91 -6.90 -26.34
N SER A 190 9.16 -7.81 -26.97
CA SER A 190 9.16 -7.99 -28.42
C SER A 190 8.61 -6.77 -29.15
N LEU A 191 7.54 -6.14 -28.64
CA LEU A 191 6.97 -4.91 -29.19
C LEU A 191 7.97 -3.76 -29.07
N LYS A 192 8.54 -3.58 -27.88
CA LYS A 192 9.54 -2.54 -27.61
C LYS A 192 10.77 -2.66 -28.52
N ALA A 193 11.30 -3.87 -28.70
CA ALA A 193 12.42 -4.11 -29.61
C ALA A 193 12.05 -3.78 -31.07
N ALA A 194 10.86 -4.16 -31.52
CA ALA A 194 10.39 -3.87 -32.87
C ALA A 194 10.13 -2.37 -33.12
N GLU A 195 9.76 -1.61 -32.08
CA GLU A 195 9.60 -0.16 -32.16
C GLU A 195 10.95 0.57 -32.18
N ALA A 196 11.92 0.14 -31.35
CA ALA A 196 13.29 0.65 -31.40
C ALA A 196 13.95 0.42 -32.78
N GLU A 197 13.78 -0.76 -33.38
CA GLU A 197 14.27 -1.05 -34.74
C GLU A 197 13.64 -0.15 -35.83
N LYS A 198 12.38 0.27 -35.65
CA LYS A 198 11.73 1.21 -36.58
C LYS A 198 12.28 2.61 -36.43
N GLN A 199 12.55 3.03 -35.19
CA GLN A 199 13.12 4.34 -34.90
C GLN A 199 14.54 4.46 -35.48
N GLU A 200 15.41 3.47 -35.25
CA GLU A 200 16.76 3.42 -35.85
C GLU A 200 16.73 3.47 -37.39
N ARG A 201 15.76 2.78 -38.03
CA ARG A 201 15.61 2.81 -39.49
C ARG A 201 15.20 4.18 -40.02
N ASN A 202 14.29 4.87 -39.33
CA ASN A 202 13.85 6.20 -39.73
C ASN A 202 15.01 7.20 -39.60
N GLU A 203 15.82 7.10 -38.54
CA GLU A 203 17.01 7.94 -38.33
C GLU A 203 18.12 7.69 -39.37
N GLU A 204 18.27 6.47 -39.90
CA GLU A 204 19.22 6.15 -40.98
C GLU A 204 18.75 6.63 -42.38
N GLU A 205 17.44 6.74 -42.61
CA GLU A 205 16.86 7.19 -43.89
C GLU A 205 16.81 8.73 -44.04
N ASP A 206 16.83 9.49 -42.94
CA ASP A 206 16.85 10.98 -42.92
C ASP A 206 18.26 11.59 -43.06
N GLY A 207 19.22 10.81 -43.57
CA GLY A 207 20.63 11.20 -43.67
C GLY A 207 21.02 12.16 -44.80
N ASP A 208 20.18 12.43 -45.81
CA ASP A 208 20.56 13.26 -46.96
C ASP A 208 19.35 13.83 -47.77
N GLU A 209 18.65 14.88 -47.31
CA GLU A 209 18.04 15.88 -48.22
C GLU A 209 17.57 17.15 -47.48
N TYR A 210 18.13 18.32 -47.81
CA TYR A 210 17.59 19.63 -47.42
C TYR A 210 16.53 20.06 -48.44
N GLU A 211 15.27 20.22 -48.04
CA GLU A 211 14.37 21.30 -48.50
C GLU A 211 13.11 21.41 -47.60
N ASP A 212 12.93 22.60 -47.02
CA ASP A 212 11.75 23.20 -46.35
C ASP A 212 10.42 22.41 -46.34
N GLU A 213 9.92 22.01 -45.16
CA GLU A 213 8.70 22.52 -44.49
C GLU A 213 8.26 21.61 -43.33
N GLU A 214 8.08 22.24 -42.16
CA GLU A 214 7.47 21.74 -40.93
C GLU A 214 8.27 20.70 -40.15
N GLU A 215 9.06 21.22 -39.20
CA GLU A 215 9.52 20.56 -37.98
C GLU A 215 8.29 19.96 -37.26
N TYR A 216 7.91 18.74 -37.64
CA TYR A 216 7.08 17.90 -36.79
C TYR A 216 7.97 17.57 -35.60
N GLU A 217 7.77 18.28 -34.50
CA GLU A 217 8.26 17.86 -33.20
C GLU A 217 7.83 16.40 -33.04
N ASP A 218 8.80 15.47 -33.09
CA ASP A 218 8.65 14.06 -32.73
C ASP A 218 8.24 14.02 -31.25
N GLU A 219 6.95 14.26 -30.97
CA GLU A 219 6.41 14.35 -29.60
C GLU A 219 6.11 12.97 -28.98
N ASP A 220 6.34 11.88 -29.71
CA ASP A 220 6.09 10.52 -29.22
C ASP A 220 7.41 9.74 -29.04
N GLU A 221 8.38 10.30 -28.31
CA GLU A 221 9.30 9.45 -27.54
C GLU A 221 8.38 8.64 -26.61
N TYR A 222 8.07 7.39 -26.99
CA TYR A 222 7.30 6.47 -26.18
C TYR A 222 8.11 6.21 -24.90
N GLU A 223 8.00 7.10 -23.92
CA GLU A 223 8.39 6.82 -22.55
C GLU A 223 7.56 5.61 -22.14
N ASP A 224 8.17 4.43 -22.24
CA ASP A 224 7.63 3.18 -21.75
C ASP A 224 7.39 3.37 -20.25
N GLU A 225 6.13 3.69 -19.90
CA GLU A 225 5.76 3.98 -18.53
C GLU A 225 6.13 2.81 -17.60
N TYR A 226 6.25 1.59 -18.16
CA TYR A 226 6.54 0.32 -17.47
C TYR A 226 8.03 -0.02 -17.34
N ASP A 227 8.91 0.67 -18.07
CA ASP A 227 10.37 0.52 -17.98
C ASP A 227 11.05 1.84 -17.66
N LYS A 228 10.98 2.22 -16.38
CA LYS A 228 11.67 3.40 -15.85
C LYS A 228 13.18 3.17 -15.65
N GLY A 229 13.73 2.07 -16.18
CA GLY A 229 15.14 1.70 -16.04
C GLY A 229 15.53 1.26 -14.63
N GLU A 230 14.58 1.03 -13.72
CA GLU A 230 14.86 0.57 -12.37
C GLU A 230 15.27 -0.91 -12.36
N PRO A 231 16.10 -1.35 -11.38
CA PRO A 231 16.43 -2.77 -11.23
C PRO A 231 15.17 -3.60 -11.03
N GLU A 232 14.97 -4.65 -11.81
CA GLU A 232 13.74 -5.45 -11.77
C GLU A 232 13.42 -6.00 -10.36
N ILE A 233 12.16 -5.84 -9.94
CA ILE A 233 11.61 -6.42 -8.72
C ILE A 233 10.29 -7.09 -9.10
N GLU A 234 10.22 -8.42 -8.95
CA GLU A 234 9.02 -9.22 -9.23
C GLU A 234 8.47 -8.93 -10.65
N GLY A 235 9.36 -8.82 -11.64
CA GLY A 235 9.02 -8.47 -13.02
C GLY A 235 8.87 -6.98 -13.29
N SER A 236 8.69 -6.13 -12.27
CA SER A 236 8.46 -4.70 -12.46
C SER A 236 9.76 -3.87 -12.48
N ARG A 237 9.90 -3.03 -13.51
CA ARG A 237 10.95 -1.98 -13.64
C ARG A 237 10.43 -0.58 -13.36
N LEU A 238 9.24 -0.49 -12.77
CA LEU A 238 8.68 0.76 -12.29
C LEU A 238 9.40 1.26 -11.05
N THR A 239 9.40 2.58 -10.90
CA THR A 239 9.76 3.22 -9.63
C THR A 239 8.79 2.78 -8.53
N ASP A 240 7.47 2.96 -8.73
CA ASP A 240 6.43 2.47 -7.82
C ASP A 240 5.95 1.07 -8.24
N VAL A 241 6.31 0.05 -7.46
CA VAL A 241 5.91 -1.35 -7.69
C VAL A 241 4.60 -1.72 -6.99
N GLY A 242 3.95 -0.76 -6.32
CA GLY A 242 2.63 -0.96 -5.70
C GLY A 242 2.69 -1.67 -4.36
N TRP A 243 3.88 -1.78 -3.79
CA TRP A 243 4.12 -2.28 -2.45
C TRP A 243 5.43 -1.69 -1.91
N LEU A 244 5.54 -1.59 -0.59
CA LEU A 244 6.76 -1.17 0.08
C LEU A 244 6.94 -1.92 1.40
N MET A 245 8.16 -1.94 1.92
CA MET A 245 8.46 -2.55 3.21
C MET A 245 8.23 -1.51 4.32
N VAL A 246 7.34 -1.80 5.27
CA VAL A 246 7.07 -0.92 6.42
C VAL A 246 7.60 -1.55 7.69
N CYS A 247 8.19 -0.74 8.57
CA CYS A 247 8.55 -1.15 9.93
C CYS A 247 7.33 -1.75 10.64
N ALA A 248 7.44 -3.00 11.09
CA ALA A 248 6.32 -3.68 11.74
C ALA A 248 5.84 -2.95 13.00
N GLY A 249 6.76 -2.27 13.70
CA GLY A 249 6.45 -1.45 14.87
C GLY A 249 5.70 -0.15 14.58
N SER A 250 5.79 0.40 13.37
CA SER A 250 5.08 1.65 13.02
C SER A 250 3.72 1.39 12.36
N LEU A 251 3.31 0.12 12.18
CA LEU A 251 2.01 -0.20 11.58
C LEU A 251 0.85 0.43 12.35
N VAL A 252 0.95 0.49 13.67
CA VAL A 252 -0.14 0.94 14.55
C VAL A 252 0.34 1.91 15.62
N PRO A 253 -0.27 3.12 15.73
CA PRO A 253 -1.25 3.72 14.82
C PRO A 253 -0.65 4.52 13.65
N GLU A 254 0.68 4.73 13.63
CA GLU A 254 1.35 5.76 12.83
C GLU A 254 1.11 5.56 11.34
N THR A 255 1.50 4.41 10.80
CA THR A 255 1.34 4.10 9.38
C THR A 255 -0.13 4.13 8.96
N PHE A 256 -1.03 3.56 9.77
CA PHE A 256 -2.46 3.62 9.46
C PHE A 256 -2.93 5.08 9.37
N ALA A 257 -2.61 5.92 10.35
CA ALA A 257 -3.03 7.32 10.37
C ALA A 257 -2.38 8.14 9.23
N ALA A 258 -1.14 7.85 8.86
CA ALA A 258 -0.44 8.49 7.75
C ALA A 258 -1.08 8.14 6.39
N LEU A 259 -1.63 6.93 6.26
CA LEU A 259 -2.29 6.47 5.04
C LEU A 259 -3.73 6.98 4.87
N ILE A 260 -4.29 7.68 5.88
CA ILE A 260 -5.63 8.27 5.80
C ILE A 260 -5.63 9.36 4.71
N ARG A 261 -6.27 9.04 3.57
CA ARG A 261 -6.30 9.85 2.33
C ARG A 261 -4.90 10.29 1.88
N SER A 262 -4.14 9.30 1.44
CA SER A 262 -2.71 9.43 1.30
C SER A 262 -2.25 9.80 -0.12
N PHE A 263 -1.76 11.03 -0.25
CA PHE A 263 -0.60 11.33 -1.11
C PHE A 263 0.72 10.97 -0.39
N VAL A 264 0.64 10.55 0.88
CA VAL A 264 1.80 10.14 1.69
C VAL A 264 2.52 8.98 1.02
N TRP A 265 1.78 8.07 0.39
CA TRP A 265 2.34 7.03 -0.46
C TRP A 265 3.21 7.67 -1.53
N ASP A 266 2.66 8.53 -2.39
CA ASP A 266 3.41 9.12 -3.51
C ASP A 266 4.61 9.96 -3.06
N ILE A 267 4.56 10.56 -1.86
CA ILE A 267 5.65 11.39 -1.30
C ILE A 267 6.74 10.56 -0.60
N LYS A 268 6.32 9.57 0.19
CA LYS A 268 7.19 8.79 1.09
C LYS A 268 7.59 7.45 0.52
N TYR A 269 6.94 7.00 -0.55
CA TYR A 269 7.25 5.74 -1.21
C TYR A 269 8.74 5.66 -1.47
N ARG A 270 9.32 4.54 -1.05
CA ARG A 270 10.68 4.16 -1.40
C ARG A 270 10.62 2.73 -1.86
N ARG A 271 11.27 2.50 -3.00
CA ARG A 271 11.34 1.21 -3.64
C ARG A 271 11.98 0.17 -2.70
N PRO A 272 11.42 -1.04 -2.57
CA PRO A 272 12.08 -2.14 -1.87
C PRO A 272 13.52 -2.35 -2.39
N PRO A 273 14.47 -2.79 -1.54
CA PRO A 273 14.28 -3.36 -0.21
C PRO A 273 14.34 -2.35 0.95
N LYS A 274 14.11 -1.05 0.68
CA LYS A 274 14.17 -0.03 1.74
C LYS A 274 12.96 -0.13 2.68
N VAL A 275 13.23 -0.32 3.97
CA VAL A 275 12.22 -0.31 5.04
C VAL A 275 11.86 1.12 5.42
N MET A 276 10.56 1.40 5.53
CA MET A 276 9.99 2.71 5.77
C MET A 276 9.25 2.80 7.10
N GLU A 277 9.35 3.96 7.73
CA GLU A 277 8.43 4.44 8.75
C GLU A 277 7.63 5.58 8.12
N LEU A 278 6.31 5.40 8.01
CA LEU A 278 5.41 6.31 7.30
C LEU A 278 4.80 7.37 8.22
#